data_AF-A0A2D7AV39-F1
#
_entry.id   AF-A0A2D7AV39-F1
#
_cell.length_a   1.000
_cell.length_b   1.000
_cell.length_c   1.000
_cell.angle_alpha   90.00
_cell.angle_beta   90.00
_cell.angle_gamma   90.00
#
_symmetry.space_group_name_H-M   'P 1'
#
loop_
_entity.id
_entity.type
_entity.pdbx_description
1 polymer ?
#
loop_
_entity_poly.entity_id
_entity_poly.type
_entity_poly.pdbx_seq_one_letter_code
_entity_poly.pdbx_strand_id
1 'polypeptide(L)' 'MARKTNAPGLPSQRQLRAGELIRHTVSDILAREDLRDPDLVGVIVTVGEVRCSPDLRHANIFVSPLG' A
#
# COMPACT_ATOMS: atom_id res chain seq x y z
N MET A 1 -10.67 -31.38 9.10
CA MET A 1 -10.56 -30.16 8.28
C MET A 1 -9.07 -29.89 8.04
N ALA A 2 -8.60 -29.92 6.79
CA ALA A 2 -7.18 -29.80 6.48
C ALA A 2 -6.71 -28.34 6.64
N ARG A 3 -5.69 -28.12 7.47
CA ARG A 3 -5.02 -26.82 7.66
C ARG A 3 -4.26 -26.49 6.38
N LYS A 4 -4.74 -25.53 5.58
CA LYS A 4 -3.99 -24.99 4.43
C LYS A 4 -2.70 -24.37 4.95
N THR A 5 -1.58 -25.04 4.77
CA THR A 5 -0.25 -24.51 5.04
C THR A 5 0.01 -23.41 4.01
N ASN A 6 0.16 -22.16 4.45
CA ASN A 6 0.66 -21.11 3.57
C ASN A 6 2.04 -21.57 3.06
N ALA A 7 2.25 -21.56 1.75
CA ALA A 7 3.57 -21.80 1.21
C ALA A 7 4.54 -20.76 1.82
N PRO A 8 5.72 -21.16 2.30
CA PRO A 8 6.68 -20.23 2.88
C PRO A 8 7.00 -19.14 1.84
N GLY A 9 6.70 -17.89 2.17
CA GLY A 9 6.95 -16.71 1.31
C GLY A 9 5.71 -16.06 0.69
N LEU A 10 4.54 -16.70 0.68
CA LEU A 10 3.32 -16.05 0.15
C LEU A 10 2.60 -15.20 1.21
N PRO A 11 2.08 -14.02 0.84
CA PRO A 11 1.32 -13.17 1.77
C PRO A 11 0.08 -13.88 2.28
N SER A 12 -0.18 -13.76 3.58
CA SER A 12 -1.43 -14.23 4.16
C SER A 12 -2.63 -13.39 3.66
N GLN A 13 -3.82 -13.99 3.68
CA GLN A 13 -5.08 -13.27 3.40
C GLN A 13 -5.25 -12.01 4.27
N ARG A 14 -4.74 -12.03 5.52
CA ARG A 14 -4.74 -10.85 6.39
C ARG A 14 -3.83 -9.75 5.86
N GLN A 15 -2.64 -10.09 5.39
CA GLN A 15 -1.71 -9.14 4.77
C GLN A 15 -2.28 -8.53 3.49
N LEU A 16 -2.91 -9.35 2.64
CA LEU A 16 -3.53 -8.85 1.40
C LEU A 16 -4.67 -7.87 1.70
N ARG A 17 -5.54 -8.21 2.66
CA ARG A 17 -6.63 -7.30 3.10
C ARG A 17 -6.10 -6.01 3.71
N ALA A 18 -5.09 -6.11 4.57
CA ALA A 18 -4.46 -4.94 5.17
C ALA A 18 -3.80 -4.06 4.10
N GLY A 19 -3.08 -4.66 3.15
CA GLY A 19 -2.44 -3.96 2.05
C GLY A 19 -3.44 -3.21 1.19
N GLU A 20 -4.57 -3.84 0.86
CA GLU A 20 -5.62 -3.19 0.06
C GLU A 20 -6.31 -2.04 0.81
N LEU A 21 -6.61 -2.21 2.10
CA LEU A 21 -7.14 -1.13 2.93
C LEU A 21 -6.19 0.07 2.97
N ILE A 22 -4.91 -0.17 3.23
CA ILE A 22 -3.88 0.87 3.25
C ILE A 22 -3.77 1.52 1.88
N ARG A 23 -3.74 0.74 0.79
CA ARG A 23 -3.64 1.25 -0.58
C ARG A 23 -4.78 2.21 -0.89
N HIS A 24 -6.02 1.83 -0.57
CA HIS A 24 -7.18 2.68 -0.81
C HIS A 24 -7.12 3.97 0.00
N THR A 25 -6.91 3.88 1.32
CA THR A 25 -6.86 5.06 2.19
C THR A 25 -5.73 6.01 1.82
N VAL A 26 -4.52 5.50 1.56
CA VAL A 26 -3.38 6.34 1.18
C VAL A 26 -3.58 6.97 -0.19
N SER A 27 -4.14 6.25 -1.16
CA SER A 27 -4.48 6.80 -2.47
C SER A 27 -5.49 7.94 -2.35
N ASP A 28 -6.49 7.81 -1.48
CA ASP A 28 -7.51 8.85 -1.25
C ASP A 28 -6.92 10.09 -0.59
N ILE A 29 -5.97 9.91 0.35
CA ILE A 29 -5.25 11.03 0.99
C ILE A 29 -4.41 11.77 -0.04
N LEU A 30 -3.57 11.05 -0.80
CA LEU A 30 -2.68 11.65 -1.80
C LEU A 30 -3.43 12.36 -2.94
N ALA A 31 -4.65 11.92 -3.26
CA ALA A 31 -5.47 12.55 -4.29
C ALA A 31 -6.14 13.86 -3.84
N ARG A 32 -6.25 14.10 -2.53
CA ARG A 32 -6.97 15.25 -1.96
C ARG A 32 -6.04 16.30 -1.36
N GLU A 33 -4.89 15.88 -0.84
CA GLU A 33 -4.00 16.75 -0.11
C GLU A 33 -3.00 17.48 -1.02
N ASP A 34 -2.75 18.75 -0.71
CA ASP A 34 -1.62 19.49 -1.27
C ASP A 34 -0.33 18.99 -0.62
N LEU A 35 0.53 18.38 -1.44
CA LEU A 35 1.85 17.96 -1.02
C LEU A 35 2.71 19.19 -0.71
N ARG A 36 3.29 19.23 0.49
CA ARG A 36 4.12 20.34 0.96
C ARG A 36 5.50 20.40 0.30
N ASP A 37 5.84 19.39 -0.48
CA ASP A 37 7.09 19.32 -1.21
C ASP A 37 7.00 20.19 -2.47
N PRO A 38 7.84 21.23 -2.61
CA PRO A 38 7.86 22.11 -3.79
C PRO A 38 7.99 21.35 -5.11
N ASP A 39 8.71 20.22 -5.12
CA ASP A 39 8.94 19.43 -6.34
C ASP A 39 7.71 18.57 -6.71
N LEU A 40 6.73 18.45 -5.81
CA LEU A 40 5.50 17.68 -6.00
C LEU A 40 4.25 18.57 -6.11
N VAL A 41 4.40 19.89 -6.15
CA VAL A 41 3.26 20.81 -6.29
C VAL A 41 2.56 20.56 -7.63
N GLY A 42 1.27 20.23 -7.57
CA GLY A 42 0.46 19.91 -8.75
C GLY A 42 0.78 18.56 -9.41
N VAL A 43 1.67 17.76 -8.83
CA VAL A 43 1.99 16.41 -9.31
C VAL A 43 0.97 15.42 -8.75
N ILE A 44 0.32 14.67 -9.64
CA ILE A 44 -0.58 13.59 -9.23
C ILE A 44 0.27 12.38 -8.84
N VAL A 45 0.29 12.02 -7.55
CA VAL A 45 1.02 10.83 -7.07
C VAL A 45 0.06 9.64 -6.96
N THR A 46 0.47 8.49 -7.48
CA THR A 46 -0.32 7.25 -7.49
C THR A 46 0.33 6.17 -6.63
N VAL A 47 -0.49 5.31 -6.04
CA VAL A 47 -0.06 4.16 -5.24
C VAL A 47 -0.21 2.87 -6.07
N GLY A 48 0.90 2.26 -6.45
CA GLY A 48 0.91 1.04 -7.27
C GLY A 48 0.81 -0.24 -6.45
N GLU A 49 1.57 -0.34 -5.36
CA GLU A 49 1.65 -1.56 -4.55
C GLU A 49 1.83 -1.24 -3.06
N VAL A 50 1.22 -2.05 -2.20
CA VAL A 50 1.46 -2.04 -0.75
C VAL A 50 1.84 -3.44 -0.27
N ARG A 51 3.02 -3.58 0.34
CA ARG A 51 3.51 -4.83 0.93
C ARG A 51 3.53 -4.74 2.45
N CYS A 52 2.65 -5.48 3.10
CA CYS A 52 2.59 -5.55 4.56
C CYS A 52 3.50 -6.64 5.11
N SER A 53 4.21 -6.34 6.20
CA SER A 53 5.00 -7.32 6.95
C SER A 53 4.10 -8.44 7.52
N PRO A 54 4.63 -9.65 7.77
CA PRO A 54 3.83 -10.76 8.32
C PRO A 54 3.17 -10.47 9.67
N ASP A 55 3.79 -9.62 10.48
CA ASP A 55 3.27 -9.15 11.77
C ASP A 55 2.35 -7.93 11.66
N LEU A 56 2.13 -7.40 10.46
CA LEU A 56 1.31 -6.23 10.14
C LEU A 56 1.73 -4.93 10.86
N ARG A 57 2.96 -4.87 11.38
CA ARG A 57 3.48 -3.66 12.04
C ARG A 57 4.03 -2.63 11.07
N HIS A 58 4.43 -3.08 9.88
CA HIS A 58 5.05 -2.24 8.86
C HIS A 58 4.41 -2.50 7.48
N ALA A 59 4.38 -1.47 6.66
CA ALA A 59 3.97 -1.58 5.26
C ALA A 59 4.92 -0.76 4.39
N ASN A 60 5.42 -1.37 3.32
CA ASN A 60 6.15 -0.68 2.26
C ASN A 60 5.16 -0.27 1.17
N ILE A 61 5.12 1.02 0.86
CA ILE A 61 4.19 1.60 -0.12
C ILE A 61 5.02 2.07 -1.32
N PHE A 62 4.67 1.58 -2.50
CA PHE A 62 5.32 1.96 -3.76
C PHE A 62 4.46 2.97 -4.48
N VAL A 63 5.05 4.13 -4.76
CA VAL A 63 4.37 5.27 -5.38
C VAL A 63 5.11 5.75 -6.63
N SER A 64 4.38 6.38 -7.54
CA SER A 64 4.93 7.02 -8.72
C SER A 64 4.11 8.25 -9.11
N PRO A 65 4.73 9.31 -9.66
CA PRO A 65 3.99 10.38 -10.30
C PRO A 65 3.22 9.85 -11.51
N LEU A 66 2.04 10.40 -11.74
CA LEU A 66 1.20 10.18 -12.91
C LEU A 66 1.51 11.31 -13.90
N GLY A 67 2.41 11.03 -14.84
CA GLY A 67 2.89 11.99 -15.84
C GLY A 67 4.19 11.54 -16.46
#